data_AF-A0A816ASZ9-F1
#
_entry.id   AF-A0A816ASZ9-F1
#
_cell.length_a   1.000
_cell.length_b   1.000
_cell.length_c   1.000
_cell.angle_alpha   90.00
_cell.angle_beta   90.00
_cell.angle_gamma   90.00
#
_symmetry.space_group_name_H-M   'P 1'
#
loop_
_entity.id
_entity.type
_entity.pdbx_description
1 polymer ?
#
loop_
_entity_poly.entity_id
_entity_poly.type
_entity_poly.pdbx_seq_one_letter_code
_entity_poly.pdbx_strand_id
1 'polypeptide(L)'
;MSNMVNELVRLQEGMAVCFHHDNENNSEKITKIFLLACTCDKPATSLLLNHKESTGFYGCIYCTIKGRSVEAGGTTIRSFAFNSKEKIILRSNETYDKAITFFGNNNKLPNSDKVLSKEASTAYLQGLKGSCTLRQLSHFDVYKSFLCDTLHNLYLGATAKMLKLLLSKPSSKTGITDVMSVHNRIDIVAKTFNTMSYPSTTYRRPRDIRLFKKFKGNELRIFLLFGYS
;
A
#
# COMPACT_ATOMS: atom_id res chain seq x y z
N MET A 1 12.86 14.20 10.02
CA MET A 1 12.94 13.40 8.77
C MET A 1 14.23 13.71 7.99
N SER A 2 14.74 14.95 8.00
CA SER A 2 16.01 15.32 7.35
C SER A 2 17.22 14.49 7.80
N ASN A 3 17.37 14.23 9.10
CA ASN A 3 18.51 13.47 9.62
C ASN A 3 18.58 12.03 9.05
N MET A 4 17.45 11.34 8.96
CA MET A 4 17.38 9.97 8.40
C MET A 4 17.78 9.92 6.93
N VAL A 5 17.30 10.88 6.12
CA VAL A 5 17.64 10.90 4.69
C VAL A 5 19.11 11.22 4.47
N ASN A 6 19.69 12.12 5.26
CA ASN A 6 21.12 12.40 5.21
C ASN A 6 21.95 11.16 5.53
N GLU A 7 21.59 10.40 6.56
CA GLU A 7 22.25 9.13 6.85
C GLU A 7 22.12 8.12 5.71
N LEU A 8 20.93 7.99 5.12
CA LEU A 8 20.75 7.12 3.95
C LEU A 8 21.60 7.56 2.76
N VAL A 9 21.76 8.86 2.51
CA VAL A 9 22.66 9.37 1.47
C VAL A 9 24.12 9.01 1.77
N ARG A 10 24.59 9.20 3.01
CA ARG A 10 25.94 8.80 3.44
C ARG A 10 26.20 7.31 3.21
N LEU A 11 25.20 6.47 3.47
CA LEU A 11 25.28 5.03 3.22
C LEU A 11 25.43 4.68 1.73
N GLN A 12 24.94 5.53 0.81
CA GLN A 12 25.11 5.34 -0.63
C GLN A 12 26.52 5.71 -1.11
N GLU A 13 27.18 6.65 -0.42
CA GLU A 13 28.56 7.07 -0.69
C GLU A 13 29.55 5.96 -0.32
N GLY A 14 29.23 5.20 0.73
CA GLY A 14 29.95 4.01 1.17
C GLY A 14 30.49 4.16 2.59
N MET A 15 30.50 3.06 3.32
CA MET A 15 31.05 2.97 4.68
C MET A 15 32.05 1.83 4.77
N ALA A 16 33.15 2.03 5.49
CA ALA A 16 34.05 0.95 5.86
C ALA A 16 33.34 0.01 6.84
N VAL A 17 33.28 -1.29 6.50
CA VAL A 17 32.67 -2.32 7.34
C VAL A 17 33.64 -3.48 7.50
N CYS A 18 33.79 -3.96 8.74
CA CYS A 18 34.52 -5.18 9.06
C CYS A 18 33.54 -6.36 9.11
N PHE A 19 33.82 -7.43 8.37
CA PHE A 19 33.02 -8.64 8.40
C PHE A 19 33.63 -9.63 9.39
N HIS A 20 32.95 -9.87 10.51
CA HIS A 20 33.41 -10.79 11.58
C HIS A 20 33.57 -12.25 11.14
N HIS A 21 33.12 -12.62 9.93
CA HIS A 21 33.20 -13.99 9.42
C HIS A 21 34.50 -14.29 8.65
N ASP A 22 35.30 -13.28 8.32
CA ASP A 22 36.60 -13.41 7.65
C ASP A 22 37.71 -13.56 8.71
N ASN A 23 37.82 -14.76 9.31
CA ASN A 23 38.69 -15.07 10.45
C ASN A 23 40.22 -14.95 10.22
N GLU A 24 40.70 -14.45 9.09
CA GLU A 24 42.15 -14.40 8.82
C GLU A 24 42.66 -13.08 8.20
N ASN A 25 41.78 -12.16 7.79
CA ASN A 25 42.20 -10.84 7.32
C ASN A 25 41.12 -9.83 7.65
N ASN A 26 41.39 -8.99 8.65
CA ASN A 26 40.58 -7.86 9.11
C ASN A 26 40.55 -6.73 8.05
N SER A 27 40.28 -7.09 6.78
CA SER A 27 40.27 -6.17 5.65
C SER A 27 38.99 -5.38 5.67
N GLU A 28 39.10 -4.07 5.92
CA GLU A 28 37.99 -3.15 5.78
C GLU A 28 37.51 -3.16 4.33
N LYS A 29 36.22 -3.44 4.13
CA LYS A 29 35.58 -3.38 2.82
C LYS A 29 34.64 -2.19 2.79
N ILE A 30 34.77 -1.35 1.76
CA ILE A 30 33.83 -0.25 1.52
C ILE A 30 32.52 -0.85 1.02
N THR A 31 31.47 -0.74 1.82
CA THR A 31 30.13 -1.24 1.52
C THR A 31 29.19 -0.07 1.26
N LYS A 32 28.46 -0.13 0.15
CA LYS A 32 27.41 0.85 -0.21
C LYS A 32 26.04 0.23 0.04
N ILE A 33 25.14 0.98 0.66
CA ILE A 33 23.78 0.53 0.97
C ILE A 33 22.78 1.43 0.24
N PHE A 34 21.86 0.81 -0.49
CA PHE A 34 20.86 1.49 -1.29
C PHE A 34 19.46 1.15 -0.78
N LEU A 35 18.66 2.16 -0.46
CA LEU A 35 17.24 1.96 -0.18
C LEU A 35 16.49 1.77 -1.51
N LEU A 36 16.12 0.52 -1.81
CA LEU A 36 15.40 0.18 -3.04
C LEU A 36 13.88 0.28 -2.89
N ALA A 37 13.37 -0.01 -1.70
CA ALA A 37 11.94 -0.04 -1.43
C ALA A 37 11.63 0.22 0.04
N CYS A 38 10.44 0.73 0.31
CA CYS A 38 9.88 0.83 1.64
C CYS A 38 8.41 0.44 1.61
N THR A 39 7.90 0.00 2.77
CA THR A 39 6.47 -0.24 2.96
C THR A 39 6.04 0.50 4.21
N CYS A 40 4.90 1.17 4.11
CA CYS A 40 4.26 1.85 5.22
C CYS A 40 2.77 1.91 4.96
N ASP A 41 2.00 2.20 6.00
CA ASP A 41 0.57 2.35 5.85
C ASP A 41 0.24 3.55 4.92
N LYS A 42 -1.02 3.64 4.49
CA LYS A 42 -1.45 4.67 3.54
C LYS A 42 -1.21 6.11 4.02
N PRO A 43 -1.51 6.47 5.28
CA PRO A 43 -1.21 7.80 5.81
C PRO A 43 0.30 8.13 5.77
N ALA A 44 1.16 7.23 6.25
CA ALA A 44 2.60 7.46 6.22
C ALA A 44 3.15 7.51 4.80
N THR A 45 2.66 6.66 3.90
CA THR A 45 3.00 6.70 2.46
C THR A 45 2.66 8.06 1.87
N SER A 46 1.45 8.56 2.14
CA SER A 46 0.98 9.86 1.64
C SER A 46 1.81 11.02 2.19
N LEU A 47 2.27 10.93 3.44
CA LEU A 47 3.13 11.91 4.07
C LEU A 47 4.53 11.92 3.46
N LEU A 48 5.18 10.76 3.35
CA LEU A 48 6.53 10.62 2.79
C LEU A 48 6.60 11.03 1.32
N LEU A 49 5.55 10.69 0.55
CA LEU A 49 5.40 11.09 -0.85
C LEU A 49 5.01 12.56 -1.02
N ASN A 50 4.50 13.19 0.03
CA ASN A 50 3.81 14.46 -0.04
C ASN A 50 2.71 14.42 -1.13
N HIS A 51 1.80 13.46 -1.00
CA HIS A 51 0.72 13.15 -1.94
C HIS A 51 -0.65 13.27 -1.26
N LYS A 52 -1.72 13.32 -2.05
CA LYS A 52 -3.12 13.22 -1.58
C LYS A 52 -3.36 11.78 -1.12
N GLU A 53 -4.02 11.66 0.01
CA GLU A 53 -4.40 10.36 0.57
C GLU A 53 -5.47 9.68 -0.30
N SER A 54 -5.80 8.42 0.01
CA SER A 54 -6.82 7.65 -0.70
C SER A 54 -8.24 8.25 -0.64
N THR A 55 -8.47 9.28 0.16
CA THR A 55 -9.73 10.05 0.22
C THR A 55 -9.79 11.20 -0.80
N GLY A 56 -8.67 11.52 -1.46
CA GLY A 56 -8.60 12.52 -2.53
C GLY A 56 -8.99 11.95 -3.91
N PHE A 57 -9.42 12.82 -4.82
CA PHE A 57 -9.77 12.45 -6.20
C PHE A 57 -8.63 11.78 -6.97
N TYR A 58 -7.38 12.09 -6.66
CA TYR A 58 -6.21 11.47 -7.28
C TYR A 58 -5.31 10.87 -6.20
N GLY A 59 -5.89 10.07 -5.32
CA GLY A 59 -5.19 9.46 -4.18
C GLY A 59 -4.34 8.22 -4.52
N CYS A 60 -4.46 7.68 -5.74
CA CYS A 60 -3.66 6.53 -6.16
C CYS A 60 -2.21 6.96 -6.44
N ILE A 61 -1.26 6.30 -5.77
CA ILE A 61 0.17 6.53 -5.95
C ILE A 61 0.74 5.80 -7.17
N TYR A 62 0.00 4.84 -7.74
CA TYR A 62 0.47 4.05 -8.88
C TYR A 62 -0.03 4.56 -10.22
N CYS A 63 -1.23 5.16 -10.25
CA CYS A 63 -1.86 5.61 -11.47
C CYS A 63 -2.55 6.96 -11.31
N THR A 64 -2.94 7.52 -12.44
CA THR A 64 -3.57 8.84 -12.58
C THR A 64 -5.10 8.83 -12.56
N ILE A 65 -5.71 7.66 -12.35
CA ILE A 65 -7.16 7.49 -12.41
C ILE A 65 -7.82 8.38 -11.35
N LYS A 66 -8.82 9.15 -11.80
CA LYS A 66 -9.64 9.98 -10.92
C LYS A 66 -10.64 9.09 -10.18
N GLY A 67 -10.53 9.04 -8.85
CA GLY A 67 -11.50 8.39 -7.98
C GLY A 67 -12.88 9.06 -8.04
N ARG A 68 -13.93 8.27 -7.92
CA ARG A 68 -15.33 8.71 -7.92
C ARG A 68 -15.86 8.75 -6.49
N SER A 69 -16.72 9.72 -6.17
CA SER A 69 -17.51 9.68 -4.93
C SER A 69 -18.45 8.49 -5.03
N VAL A 70 -18.45 7.62 -4.02
CA VAL A 70 -19.49 6.60 -3.87
C VAL A 70 -19.98 6.63 -2.42
N GLU A 71 -21.28 6.46 -2.22
CA GLU A 71 -21.84 6.28 -0.89
C GLU A 71 -21.64 4.84 -0.44
N ALA A 72 -21.07 4.66 0.75
CA ALA A 72 -20.86 3.36 1.37
C ALA A 72 -21.08 3.48 2.88
N GLY A 73 -22.04 2.72 3.41
CA GLY A 73 -22.32 2.67 4.85
C GLY A 73 -22.69 4.02 5.46
N GLY A 74 -23.45 4.85 4.74
CA GLY A 74 -23.87 6.19 5.19
C GLY A 74 -22.78 7.27 5.14
N THR A 75 -21.64 6.97 4.50
CA THR A 75 -20.54 7.92 4.30
C THR A 75 -20.10 7.95 2.86
N THR A 76 -19.53 9.07 2.41
CA THR A 76 -18.97 9.20 1.06
C THR A 76 -17.51 8.78 1.06
N ILE A 77 -17.19 7.73 0.31
CA ILE A 77 -15.81 7.26 0.10
C ILE A 77 -15.35 7.55 -1.33
N ARG A 78 -14.03 7.45 -1.57
CA ARG A 78 -13.47 7.46 -2.92
C ARG A 78 -13.27 6.05 -3.42
N SER A 79 -13.92 5.74 -4.54
CA SER A 79 -13.72 4.51 -5.29
C SER A 79 -12.83 4.76 -6.50
N PHE A 80 -11.80 3.94 -6.67
CA PHE A 80 -10.94 3.91 -7.85
C PHE A 80 -11.30 2.71 -8.74
N ALA A 81 -12.60 2.42 -8.86
CA ALA A 81 -13.08 1.32 -9.68
C ALA A 81 -12.59 1.47 -11.12
N PHE A 82 -11.88 0.46 -11.59
CA PHE A 82 -11.38 0.40 -12.95
C PHE A 82 -12.52 0.13 -13.92
N ASN A 83 -12.64 0.95 -14.96
CA ASN A 83 -13.49 0.69 -16.11
C ASN A 83 -12.60 0.18 -17.24
N SER A 84 -12.95 -0.96 -17.85
CA SER A 84 -12.20 -1.58 -18.95
C SER A 84 -11.98 -0.65 -20.16
N LYS A 85 -12.79 0.41 -20.28
CA LYS A 85 -12.69 1.43 -21.33
C LYS A 85 -11.72 2.58 -21.00
N GLU A 86 -11.28 2.74 -19.75
CA GLU A 86 -10.38 3.81 -19.34
C GLU A 86 -8.91 3.41 -19.54
N LYS A 87 -8.12 4.29 -20.18
CA LYS A 87 -6.67 4.09 -20.31
C LYS A 87 -5.99 4.32 -18.96
N ILE A 88 -5.34 3.29 -18.43
CA ILE A 88 -4.51 3.41 -17.23
C ILE A 88 -3.19 4.08 -17.61
N ILE A 89 -2.90 5.24 -17.02
CA ILE A 89 -1.59 5.86 -17.10
C ILE A 89 -0.91 5.66 -15.74
N LEU A 90 0.19 4.92 -15.76
CA LEU A 90 1.03 4.71 -14.58
C LEU A 90 1.90 5.93 -14.32
N ARG A 91 2.19 6.17 -13.05
CA ARG A 91 3.11 7.24 -12.65
C ARG A 91 4.56 6.79 -12.81
N SER A 92 5.45 7.73 -13.10
CA SER A 92 6.89 7.50 -13.22
C SER A 92 7.72 8.61 -12.59
N ASN A 93 8.97 8.33 -12.26
CA ASN A 93 9.92 9.35 -11.82
C ASN A 93 10.05 10.49 -12.83
N GLU A 94 10.04 10.23 -14.16
CA GLU A 94 10.14 11.33 -15.13
C GLU A 94 8.93 12.27 -15.05
N THR A 95 7.72 11.72 -14.89
CA THR A 95 6.51 12.55 -14.73
C THR A 95 6.51 13.32 -13.41
N TYR A 96 7.06 12.72 -12.35
CA TYR A 96 7.21 13.36 -11.05
C TYR A 96 8.23 14.50 -11.09
N ASP A 97 9.43 14.28 -11.65
CA ASP A 97 10.50 15.28 -11.70
C ASP A 97 10.10 16.49 -12.55
N LYS A 98 9.39 16.25 -13.65
CA LYS A 98 8.78 17.32 -14.47
C LYS A 98 7.78 18.14 -13.65
N ALA A 99 6.93 17.48 -12.86
CA ALA A 99 5.96 18.15 -12.00
C ALA A 99 6.65 19.01 -10.94
N ILE A 100 7.62 18.45 -10.19
CA ILE A 100 8.34 19.18 -9.13
C ILE A 100 9.12 20.37 -9.70
N THR A 101 9.85 20.19 -10.81
CA THR A 101 10.60 21.28 -11.46
C THR A 101 9.66 22.40 -11.91
N PHE A 102 8.50 22.06 -12.48
CA PHE A 102 7.49 23.04 -12.85
C PHE A 102 7.02 23.87 -11.64
N PHE A 103 6.79 23.25 -10.48
CA PHE A 103 6.37 23.98 -9.28
C PHE A 103 7.47 24.83 -8.65
N GLY A 104 8.70 24.33 -8.61
CA GLY A 104 9.85 25.07 -8.10
C GLY A 104 10.06 26.39 -8.87
N ASN A 105 9.95 26.34 -10.19
CA ASN A 105 10.12 27.52 -11.04
C ASN A 105 8.97 28.53 -10.93
N ASN A 106 7.76 28.08 -10.55
CA ASN A 106 6.58 28.94 -10.47
C ASN A 106 6.29 29.44 -9.04
N ASN A 107 7.14 29.12 -8.04
CA ASN A 107 6.93 29.42 -6.60
C ASN A 107 5.53 29.04 -6.07
N LYS A 108 4.86 28.10 -6.74
CA LYS A 108 3.53 27.62 -6.41
C LYS A 108 3.66 26.15 -6.10
N LEU A 109 3.95 25.82 -4.84
CA LEU A 109 3.72 24.45 -4.41
C LEU A 109 2.21 24.14 -4.57
N PRO A 110 1.83 22.87 -4.86
CA PRO A 110 0.45 22.43 -5.09
C PRO A 110 -0.56 22.68 -3.95
N ASN A 111 -0.20 23.39 -2.89
CA ASN A 111 -1.06 23.73 -1.77
C ASN A 111 -2.00 24.90 -2.12
N SER A 112 -2.91 24.65 -3.03
CA SER A 112 -4.29 25.16 -2.99
C SER A 112 -4.93 24.79 -4.32
N ASP A 113 -6.12 24.21 -4.25
CA ASP A 113 -6.95 23.86 -5.39
C ASP A 113 -7.43 25.11 -6.20
N LYS A 114 -6.65 26.21 -6.29
CA LYS A 114 -7.14 27.52 -6.78
C LYS A 114 -6.25 28.37 -7.71
N VAL A 115 -4.97 28.10 -8.04
CA VAL A 115 -4.15 29.17 -8.70
C VAL A 115 -3.23 28.77 -9.87
N LEU A 116 -3.57 27.77 -10.68
CA LEU A 116 -2.89 27.56 -11.97
C LEU A 116 -3.92 27.28 -13.07
N SER A 117 -3.65 27.69 -14.31
CA SER A 117 -4.55 27.56 -15.47
C SER A 117 -5.05 26.11 -15.62
N LYS A 118 -6.37 25.92 -15.79
CA LYS A 118 -7.05 24.62 -15.67
C LYS A 118 -6.41 23.49 -16.48
N GLU A 119 -5.75 23.78 -17.60
CA GLU A 119 -5.28 22.74 -18.53
C GLU A 119 -3.86 22.23 -18.20
N ALA A 120 -2.89 23.10 -17.93
CA ALA A 120 -1.50 22.70 -17.65
C ALA A 120 -1.32 22.12 -16.22
N SER A 121 -2.15 22.60 -15.31
CA SER A 121 -2.14 22.24 -13.90
C SER A 121 -2.67 20.83 -13.68
N THR A 122 -3.78 20.49 -14.34
CA THR A 122 -4.55 19.28 -14.00
C THR A 122 -3.88 17.97 -14.43
N ALA A 123 -3.00 18.00 -15.43
CA ALA A 123 -2.28 16.81 -15.89
C ALA A 123 -1.13 16.41 -14.94
N TYR A 124 -0.39 17.38 -14.40
CA TYR A 124 0.75 17.13 -13.50
C TYR A 124 0.36 17.14 -12.00
N LEU A 125 -0.74 17.79 -11.62
CA LEU A 125 -1.24 17.93 -10.24
C LEU A 125 -2.05 16.75 -9.70
N GLN A 126 -2.08 15.60 -10.38
CA GLN A 126 -2.95 14.49 -9.98
C GLN A 126 -2.48 13.87 -8.65
N GLY A 127 -2.74 14.52 -7.52
CA GLY A 127 -2.45 14.01 -6.19
C GLY A 127 -1.16 14.54 -5.56
N LEU A 128 -0.19 15.09 -6.30
CA LEU A 128 1.03 15.63 -5.69
C LEU A 128 0.75 16.91 -4.89
N LYS A 129 1.25 16.96 -3.64
CA LYS A 129 1.21 18.14 -2.74
C LYS A 129 2.57 18.84 -2.66
N GLY A 130 3.67 18.13 -2.93
CA GLY A 130 5.02 18.68 -3.00
C GLY A 130 6.06 17.57 -3.20
N SER A 131 7.32 17.84 -2.86
CA SER A 131 8.41 16.88 -3.05
C SER A 131 8.41 15.78 -1.97
N CYS A 132 8.60 14.55 -2.43
CA CYS A 132 8.93 13.37 -1.63
C CYS A 132 10.35 13.50 -1.07
N THR A 133 10.50 13.28 0.24
CA THR A 133 11.80 13.39 0.91
C THR A 133 12.79 12.33 0.43
N LEU A 134 12.31 11.13 0.08
CA LEU A 134 13.15 9.99 -0.36
C LEU A 134 13.60 10.09 -1.82
N ARG A 135 13.06 11.04 -2.61
CA ARG A 135 13.49 11.25 -4.01
C ARG A 135 14.98 11.61 -4.15
N GLN A 136 15.58 12.11 -3.07
CA GLN A 136 17.01 12.46 -3.00
C GLN A 136 17.93 11.23 -3.14
N LEU A 137 17.41 10.02 -2.87
CA LEU A 137 18.18 8.79 -2.95
C LEU A 137 18.29 8.34 -4.41
N SER A 138 19.51 8.08 -4.88
CA SER A 138 19.79 7.86 -6.32
C SER A 138 19.04 6.68 -6.96
N HIS A 139 18.70 5.64 -6.19
CA HIS A 139 18.03 4.43 -6.69
C HIS A 139 16.57 4.31 -6.24
N PHE A 140 16.01 5.37 -5.64
CA PHE A 140 14.64 5.33 -5.13
C PHE A 140 13.65 5.85 -6.19
N ASP A 141 12.76 4.98 -6.65
CA ASP A 141 11.66 5.33 -7.55
C ASP A 141 10.43 5.70 -6.73
N VAL A 142 9.98 6.95 -6.83
CA VAL A 142 8.90 7.50 -6.01
C VAL A 142 7.61 6.68 -6.13
N TYR A 143 7.35 6.02 -7.25
CA TYR A 143 6.12 5.26 -7.44
C TYR A 143 6.31 3.74 -7.45
N LYS A 144 7.53 3.24 -7.68
CA LYS A 144 7.83 1.79 -7.63
C LYS A 144 8.45 1.34 -6.31
N SER A 145 9.17 2.22 -5.61
CA SER A 145 9.82 1.89 -4.34
C SER A 145 8.87 1.93 -3.14
N PHE A 146 7.70 2.56 -3.25
CA PHE A 146 6.65 2.44 -2.24
C PHE A 146 5.80 1.19 -2.49
N LEU A 147 6.11 0.14 -1.74
CA LEU A 147 5.40 -1.13 -1.80
C LEU A 147 4.09 -1.06 -1.02
N CYS A 148 3.04 -1.61 -1.63
CA CYS A 148 1.73 -1.71 -1.01
C CYS A 148 1.83 -2.50 0.29
N ASP A 149 1.40 -1.89 1.40
CA ASP A 149 1.33 -2.56 2.70
C ASP A 149 0.32 -3.70 2.65
N THR A 150 0.83 -4.93 2.65
CA THR A 150 0.04 -6.15 2.54
C THR A 150 -0.82 -6.40 3.77
N LEU A 151 -0.39 -5.98 4.96
CA LEU A 151 -1.14 -6.18 6.19
C LEU A 151 -2.44 -5.38 6.16
N HIS A 152 -2.35 -4.08 5.90
CA HIS A 152 -3.52 -3.20 5.93
C HIS A 152 -4.36 -3.24 4.66
N ASN A 153 -3.75 -3.44 3.48
CA ASN A 153 -4.50 -3.43 2.22
C ASN A 153 -5.04 -4.81 1.83
N LEU A 154 -4.24 -5.86 1.97
CA LEU A 154 -4.63 -7.20 1.53
C LEU A 154 -5.32 -7.94 2.67
N TYR A 155 -4.64 -8.18 3.79
CA TYR A 155 -5.16 -9.03 4.85
C TYR A 155 -6.33 -8.39 5.61
N LEU A 156 -6.09 -7.26 6.29
CA LEU A 156 -7.14 -6.54 7.03
C LEU A 156 -8.11 -5.82 6.10
N GLY A 157 -7.63 -5.35 4.95
CA GLY A 157 -8.41 -4.54 4.01
C GLY A 157 -9.36 -5.37 3.15
N ALA A 158 -8.83 -6.35 2.41
CA ALA A 158 -9.61 -7.14 1.45
C ALA A 158 -10.06 -8.48 2.04
N THR A 159 -9.14 -9.29 2.56
CA THR A 159 -9.44 -10.66 3.04
C THR A 159 -10.42 -10.66 4.20
N ALA A 160 -10.26 -9.76 5.18
CA ALA A 160 -11.20 -9.67 6.30
C ALA A 160 -12.62 -9.28 5.85
N LYS A 161 -12.74 -8.36 4.87
CA LYS A 161 -14.04 -7.97 4.30
C LYS A 161 -14.67 -9.10 3.51
N MET A 162 -13.87 -9.80 2.71
CA MET A 162 -14.31 -10.99 1.97
C MET A 162 -14.84 -12.08 2.92
N LEU A 163 -14.09 -12.42 3.97
CA LEU A 163 -14.55 -13.35 5.01
C LEU A 163 -15.85 -12.89 5.68
N LYS A 164 -15.97 -11.58 5.95
CA LYS A 164 -17.21 -11.02 6.50
C LYS A 164 -18.40 -11.20 5.56
N LEU A 165 -18.22 -11.01 4.25
CA LEU A 165 -19.28 -11.25 3.27
C LEU A 165 -19.64 -12.74 3.20
N LEU A 166 -18.63 -13.61 3.08
CA LEU A 166 -18.82 -15.05 2.88
C LEU A 166 -19.37 -15.78 4.12
N LEU A 167 -19.03 -15.35 5.34
CA LEU A 167 -19.32 -16.13 6.56
C LEU A 167 -20.30 -15.48 7.53
N SER A 168 -20.72 -14.23 7.29
CA SER A 168 -21.75 -13.61 8.12
C SER A 168 -23.14 -14.12 7.76
N LYS A 169 -24.02 -14.20 8.77
CA LYS A 169 -25.44 -14.47 8.54
C LYS A 169 -26.03 -13.47 7.54
N PRO A 170 -26.76 -13.93 6.51
CA PRO A 170 -27.56 -13.07 5.65
C PRO A 170 -28.44 -12.14 6.47
N SER A 171 -28.47 -10.86 6.10
CA SER A 171 -29.21 -9.85 6.84
C SER A 171 -29.46 -8.62 5.99
N SER A 172 -30.74 -8.23 5.89
CA SER A 172 -31.21 -7.01 5.21
C SER A 172 -30.52 -5.75 5.74
N LYS A 173 -30.22 -5.68 7.05
CA LYS A 173 -29.51 -4.55 7.67
C LYS A 173 -28.07 -4.38 7.14
N THR A 174 -27.44 -5.48 6.72
CA THR A 174 -26.05 -5.47 6.23
C THR A 174 -25.96 -5.53 4.71
N GLY A 175 -27.07 -5.74 4.01
CA GLY A 175 -27.11 -5.97 2.56
C GLY A 175 -26.53 -7.32 2.12
N ILE A 176 -26.14 -8.21 3.05
CA ILE A 176 -25.64 -9.54 2.75
C ILE A 176 -26.81 -10.47 2.44
N THR A 177 -26.81 -11.05 1.25
CA THR A 177 -27.82 -12.01 0.78
C THR A 177 -27.33 -13.45 0.89
N ASP A 178 -28.24 -14.42 0.77
CA ASP A 178 -27.93 -15.85 0.73
C ASP A 178 -27.02 -16.25 -0.46
N VAL A 179 -26.99 -15.44 -1.52
CA VAL A 179 -26.11 -15.66 -2.68
C VAL A 179 -24.66 -15.28 -2.36
N MET A 180 -24.45 -14.33 -1.46
CA MET A 180 -23.12 -13.81 -1.11
C MET A 180 -22.48 -14.54 0.06
N SER A 181 -23.26 -15.30 0.84
CA SER A 181 -22.83 -15.91 2.09
C SER A 181 -23.07 -17.41 2.11
N VAL A 182 -22.08 -18.15 2.57
CA VAL A 182 -22.12 -19.59 2.82
C VAL A 182 -22.29 -19.89 4.32
N HIS A 183 -22.85 -18.96 5.10
CA HIS A 183 -23.01 -19.12 6.55
C HIS A 183 -23.77 -20.39 6.95
N ASN A 184 -24.75 -20.82 6.15
CA ASN A 184 -25.47 -22.08 6.37
C ASN A 184 -24.59 -23.33 6.31
N ARG A 185 -23.37 -23.22 5.76
CA ARG A 185 -22.35 -24.27 5.69
C ARG A 185 -21.16 -24.00 6.59
N ILE A 186 -21.26 -23.07 7.55
CA ILE A 186 -20.11 -22.65 8.36
C ILE A 186 -19.45 -23.80 9.14
N ASP A 187 -20.22 -24.81 9.56
CA ASP A 187 -19.65 -25.97 10.26
C ASP A 187 -18.81 -26.86 9.32
N ILE A 188 -19.21 -26.98 8.05
CA ILE A 188 -18.41 -27.67 7.03
C ILE A 188 -17.12 -26.89 6.79
N VAL A 189 -17.22 -25.57 6.62
CA VAL A 189 -16.06 -24.69 6.43
C VAL A 189 -15.12 -24.77 7.64
N ALA A 190 -15.65 -24.77 8.86
CA ALA A 190 -14.87 -24.90 10.09
C ALA A 190 -14.17 -26.24 10.20
N LYS A 191 -14.86 -27.33 9.87
CA LYS A 191 -14.26 -28.66 9.84
C LYS A 191 -13.09 -28.71 8.85
N THR A 192 -13.31 -28.27 7.61
CA THR A 192 -12.27 -28.24 6.58
C THR A 192 -11.09 -27.40 7.05
N PHE A 193 -11.33 -26.15 7.47
CA PHE A 193 -10.29 -25.23 7.91
C PHE A 193 -9.46 -25.79 9.08
N ASN A 194 -10.09 -26.44 10.06
CA ASN A 194 -9.38 -27.03 11.20
C ASN A 194 -8.54 -28.27 10.82
N THR A 195 -8.88 -28.97 9.73
CA THR A 195 -8.14 -30.15 9.24
C THR A 195 -7.03 -29.82 8.23
N MET A 196 -6.92 -28.57 7.79
CA MET A 196 -5.91 -28.17 6.82
C MET A 196 -4.51 -28.28 7.37
N SER A 197 -3.60 -28.75 6.52
CA SER A 197 -2.17 -28.75 6.80
C SER A 197 -1.58 -27.39 6.42
N TYR A 198 -0.77 -26.83 7.31
CA TYR A 198 -0.06 -25.58 7.07
C TYR A 198 1.45 -25.81 7.16
N PRO A 199 2.28 -25.04 6.44
CA PRO A 199 3.73 -25.14 6.56
C PRO A 199 4.19 -24.98 8.01
N SER A 200 5.23 -25.72 8.39
CA SER A 200 5.84 -25.66 9.73
C SER A 200 6.39 -24.26 10.08
N THR A 201 6.61 -23.42 9.08
CA THR A 201 7.00 -22.00 9.24
C THR A 201 5.88 -21.12 9.78
N THR A 202 4.65 -21.62 9.86
CA THR A 202 3.54 -20.90 10.52
C THR A 202 3.71 -20.97 12.04
N TYR A 203 4.03 -19.83 12.66
CA TYR A 203 4.31 -19.76 14.10
C TYR A 203 3.13 -20.19 15.00
N ARG A 204 1.89 -19.98 14.52
CA ARG A 204 0.69 -20.31 15.28
C ARG A 204 -0.42 -20.78 14.37
N ARG A 205 -1.11 -21.85 14.78
CA ARG A 205 -2.36 -22.28 14.15
C ARG A 205 -3.42 -21.19 14.25
N PRO A 206 -4.21 -20.97 13.19
CA PRO A 206 -5.29 -19.99 13.23
C PRO A 206 -6.36 -20.41 14.23
N ARG A 207 -7.10 -19.44 14.75
CA ARG A 207 -8.31 -19.71 15.52
C ARG A 207 -9.36 -20.36 14.63
N ASP A 208 -10.36 -20.95 15.26
CA ASP A 208 -11.53 -21.47 14.57
C ASP A 208 -12.15 -20.41 13.66
N ILE A 209 -12.45 -20.79 12.41
CA ILE A 209 -12.98 -19.88 11.37
C ILE A 209 -14.31 -19.22 11.78
N ARG A 210 -15.08 -19.81 12.69
CA ARG A 210 -16.30 -19.18 13.25
C ARG A 210 -16.00 -17.89 13.99
N LEU A 211 -14.74 -17.69 14.41
CA LEU A 211 -14.23 -16.47 15.02
C LEU A 211 -13.58 -15.53 14.00
N PHE A 212 -13.86 -15.66 12.69
CA PHE A 212 -13.25 -14.86 11.61
C PHE A 212 -13.27 -13.34 11.89
N LYS A 213 -14.29 -12.82 12.58
CA LYS A 213 -14.40 -11.39 12.96
C LYS A 213 -13.27 -10.93 13.88
N LYS A 214 -12.63 -11.86 14.60
CA LYS A 214 -11.54 -11.59 15.53
C LYS A 214 -10.17 -11.87 14.90
N PHE A 215 -10.11 -12.39 13.67
CA PHE A 215 -8.84 -12.77 13.03
C PHE A 215 -7.91 -11.56 12.89
N LYS A 216 -6.61 -11.81 13.11
CA LYS A 216 -5.54 -10.82 12.90
C LYS A 216 -4.79 -11.12 11.59
N GLY A 217 -3.87 -10.23 11.23
CA GLY A 217 -3.13 -10.29 9.97
C GLY A 217 -2.57 -11.66 9.61
N ASN A 218 -1.93 -12.36 10.55
CA ASN A 218 -1.35 -13.69 10.27
C ASN A 218 -2.41 -14.75 9.94
N GLU A 219 -3.57 -14.74 10.62
CA GLU A 219 -4.64 -15.71 10.36
C GLU A 219 -5.32 -15.44 9.02
N LEU A 220 -5.50 -14.16 8.68
CA LEU A 220 -6.02 -13.73 7.38
C LEU A 220 -5.06 -14.10 6.25
N ARG A 221 -3.74 -13.97 6.48
CA ARG A 221 -2.71 -14.44 5.56
C ARG A 221 -2.78 -15.96 5.36
N ILE A 222 -2.88 -16.73 6.44
CA ILE A 222 -2.99 -18.20 6.37
C ILE A 222 -4.25 -18.59 5.59
N PHE A 223 -5.39 -17.98 5.90
CA PHE A 223 -6.63 -18.21 5.18
C PHE A 223 -6.49 -17.90 3.68
N LEU A 224 -5.90 -16.75 3.32
CA LEU A 224 -5.77 -16.36 1.92
C LEU A 224 -4.82 -17.26 1.12
N LEU A 225 -3.68 -17.63 1.70
CA LEU A 225 -2.62 -18.37 1.00
C LEU A 225 -2.88 -19.87 0.97
N PHE A 226 -3.49 -20.42 2.02
CA PHE A 226 -3.65 -21.86 2.16
C PHE A 226 -5.10 -22.29 2.11
N GLY A 227 -6.08 -21.44 2.46
CA GLY A 227 -7.51 -21.79 2.60
C GLY A 227 -8.23 -22.31 1.35
N TYR A 228 -7.54 -22.42 0.21
CA TYR A 228 -8.05 -22.97 -1.05
C TYR A 228 -7.47 -24.35 -1.39
N SER A 229 -6.65 -24.93 -0.52
CA SER A 229 -6.02 -26.26 -0.71
C SER A 229 -6.84 -27.40 -0.11
#